data_AF-A0A6C0JHN0-F1
#
_entry.id   AF-A0A6C0JHN0-F1
#
_cell.length_a   1.000
_cell.length_b   1.000
_cell.length_c   1.000
_cell.angle_alpha   90.00
_cell.angle_beta   90.00
_cell.angle_gamma   90.00
#
_symmetry.space_group_name_H-M   'P 1'
#
loop_
_entity.id
_entity.type
_entity.pdbx_description
1 polymer ?
#
loop_
_entity_poly.entity_id
_entity_poly.type
_entity_poly.pdbx_seq_one_letter_code
_entity_poly.pdbx_strand_id
1 'polypeptide(L)'
;MSIYLSDRYYMESPFGQGNGKGNGTFVLYLEPILNTYYKTYQNVITVSDMPHGPLADMVTLINLPKLSSFQEASVFSSPSLGRGMGSCFHVLLRYPKSVCSGNGCSISIGKNTDIFMGADDIPSVLGYLVANGYKVDTSITKMLQNSRVLIGGASERRFSGDRKMICFVG
;
A
#
# COMPACT_ATOMS: atom_id res chain seq x y z
N MET A 1 27.55 23.17 38.11
CA MET A 1 26.26 23.69 37.60
C MET A 1 26.22 23.49 36.10
N SER A 2 25.69 22.36 35.62
CA SER A 2 24.95 22.30 34.36
C SER A 2 24.19 20.98 34.36
N ILE A 3 22.88 21.11 34.21
CA ILE A 3 21.82 20.13 34.43
C ILE A 3 21.19 19.82 33.06
N TYR A 4 20.66 18.60 32.95
CA TYR A 4 19.79 18.05 31.89
C TYR A 4 20.46 17.41 30.66
N LEU A 5 20.61 16.08 30.72
CA LEU A 5 20.37 15.19 29.58
C LEU A 5 19.06 14.46 29.89
N SER A 6 17.99 14.89 29.24
CA SER A 6 16.70 14.22 29.26
C SER A 6 16.70 13.10 28.24
N ASP A 7 16.86 11.86 28.71
CA ASP A 7 16.57 10.66 27.91
C ASP A 7 15.10 10.70 27.49
N ARG A 8 14.84 11.04 26.23
CA ARG A 8 13.53 10.83 25.62
C ARG A 8 13.34 9.32 25.46
N TYR A 9 12.60 8.70 26.37
CA TYR A 9 12.07 7.36 26.15
C TYR A 9 11.09 7.41 24.97
N TYR A 10 11.54 6.96 23.80
CA TYR A 10 10.67 6.68 22.67
C TYR A 10 9.82 5.47 23.05
N MET A 11 8.55 5.69 23.33
CA MET A 11 7.58 4.61 23.49
C MET A 11 7.35 3.98 22.11
N GLU A 12 7.95 2.83 21.86
CA GLU A 12 7.69 2.06 20.65
C GLU A 12 6.32 1.39 20.77
N SER A 13 5.48 1.57 19.76
CA SER A 13 4.16 0.92 19.75
C SER A 13 4.36 -0.58 19.52
N PRO A 14 3.79 -1.47 20.36
CA PRO A 14 3.79 -2.91 20.07
C PRO A 14 2.98 -3.25 18.81
N PHE A 15 2.18 -2.30 18.30
CA PHE A 15 1.42 -2.40 17.05
C PHE A 15 2.13 -1.74 15.86
N GLY A 16 3.28 -1.10 16.09
CA GLY A 16 4.02 -0.32 15.08
C GLY A 16 5.35 -0.94 14.67
N GLN A 17 5.61 -2.21 15.01
CA GLN A 17 6.89 -2.86 14.70
C GLN A 17 7.04 -3.18 13.20
N GLY A 18 7.35 -2.14 12.42
CA GLY A 18 7.92 -2.22 11.07
C GLY A 18 9.45 -2.33 11.07
N ASN A 19 10.08 -2.47 12.24
CA ASN A 19 11.54 -2.60 12.37
C ASN A 19 11.98 -4.07 12.48
N GLY A 20 11.97 -4.79 11.35
CA GLY A 20 12.95 -5.83 11.03
C GLY A 20 12.94 -7.16 11.81
N LYS A 21 11.96 -7.47 12.67
CA LYS A 21 11.93 -8.76 13.40
C LYS A 21 10.55 -9.33 13.72
N GLY A 22 9.50 -8.87 13.04
CA GLY A 22 8.21 -9.55 12.97
C GLY A 22 8.09 -10.35 11.68
N ASN A 23 7.33 -11.44 11.69
CA ASN A 23 6.85 -12.03 10.44
C ASN A 23 6.09 -10.92 9.71
N GLY A 24 6.64 -10.41 8.61
CA GLY A 24 6.20 -9.17 7.95
C GLY A 24 4.79 -9.33 7.40
N THR A 25 3.79 -9.09 8.25
CA THR A 25 2.38 -9.18 7.87
C THR A 25 1.96 -7.95 7.10
N PHE A 26 1.21 -8.16 6.03
CA PHE A 26 0.67 -7.07 5.22
C PHE A 26 -0.71 -7.42 4.68
N VAL A 27 -1.43 -6.39 4.27
CA VAL A 27 -2.77 -6.52 3.69
C VAL A 27 -2.74 -6.09 2.25
N LEU A 28 -3.35 -6.91 1.39
CA LEU A 28 -3.65 -6.53 0.01
C LEU A 28 -5.00 -5.83 -0.06
N TYR A 29 -5.02 -4.69 -0.75
CA TYR A 29 -6.21 -3.92 -1.04
C TYR A 29 -6.39 -3.79 -2.55
N LEU A 30 -7.63 -3.53 -2.96
CA LEU A 30 -8.00 -3.09 -4.29
C LEU A 30 -8.39 -1.61 -4.19
N GLU A 31 -7.65 -0.76 -4.88
CA GLU A 31 -7.74 0.69 -4.75
C GLU A 31 -8.05 1.33 -6.12
N PRO A 32 -9.11 2.15 -6.24
CA PRO A 32 -9.47 2.76 -7.51
C PRO A 32 -8.58 3.97 -7.79
N ILE A 33 -7.75 3.91 -8.82
CA ILE A 33 -6.84 4.98 -9.21
C ILE A 33 -7.27 5.60 -10.55
N LEU A 34 -7.08 6.92 -10.70
CA LEU A 34 -7.30 7.59 -11.98
C LEU A 34 -6.16 7.25 -12.93
N ASN A 35 -6.50 6.58 -14.03
CA ASN A 35 -5.60 6.41 -15.16
C ASN A 35 -5.60 7.70 -15.98
N THR A 36 -4.52 8.47 -15.89
CA THR A 36 -4.44 9.78 -16.57
C THR A 36 -4.32 9.67 -18.09
N TYR A 37 -3.94 8.50 -18.62
CA TYR A 37 -3.85 8.24 -20.05
C TYR A 37 -5.22 7.97 -20.65
N TYR A 38 -5.96 6.99 -20.11
CA TYR A 38 -7.30 6.64 -20.61
C TYR A 38 -8.43 7.50 -20.04
N LYS A 39 -8.15 8.38 -19.07
CA LYS A 39 -9.14 9.21 -18.36
C LYS A 39 -10.24 8.38 -17.68
N THR A 40 -9.90 7.18 -17.25
CA THR A 40 -10.80 6.24 -16.60
C THR A 40 -10.26 5.83 -15.22
N TYR A 41 -11.17 5.42 -14.34
CA TYR A 41 -10.79 4.80 -13.08
C TYR A 41 -10.49 3.33 -13.30
N GLN A 42 -9.38 2.86 -12.75
CA GLN A 42 -9.01 1.46 -12.76
C GLN A 42 -8.69 1.00 -11.34
N ASN A 43 -9.08 -0.23 -11.03
CA ASN A 43 -8.77 -0.84 -9.75
C ASN A 43 -7.37 -1.45 -9.80
N VAL A 44 -6.52 -1.07 -8.85
CA VAL A 44 -5.14 -1.56 -8.75
C VAL A 44 -4.90 -2.18 -7.39
N ILE A 45 -4.10 -3.23 -7.34
CA ILE A 45 -3.71 -3.91 -6.12
C ILE A 45 -2.65 -3.08 -5.38
N THR A 46 -2.94 -2.75 -4.12
CA THR A 46 -2.06 -1.98 -3.23
C THR A 46 -1.76 -2.76 -1.96
N VAL A 47 -0.66 -2.40 -1.30
CA VAL A 47 -0.17 -3.08 -0.09
C VAL A 47 -0.17 -2.12 1.09
N SER A 48 -0.48 -2.62 2.29
CA SER A 48 -0.45 -1.81 3.52
C SER A 48 0.96 -1.35 3.91
N ASP A 49 1.95 -2.21 3.70
CA ASP A 49 3.35 -2.03 4.10
C ASP A 49 4.27 -2.73 3.09
N MET A 50 5.57 -2.45 3.14
CA MET A 50 6.54 -3.10 2.28
C MET A 50 6.67 -4.59 2.64
N PRO A 51 6.34 -5.53 1.74
CA PRO A 51 6.50 -6.94 2.01
C PRO A 51 7.98 -7.32 2.07
N HIS A 52 8.30 -8.36 2.83
CA HIS A 52 9.63 -8.97 2.80
C HIS A 52 9.74 -9.98 1.66
N GLY A 53 10.97 -10.36 1.26
CA GLY A 53 11.21 -11.42 0.28
C GLY A 53 11.01 -10.96 -1.17
N PRO A 54 10.76 -11.90 -2.11
CA PRO A 54 10.78 -11.61 -3.55
C PRO A 54 9.66 -10.67 -4.00
N LEU A 55 8.55 -10.59 -3.27
CA LEU A 55 7.48 -9.64 -3.55
C LEU A 55 7.93 -8.17 -3.41
N ALA A 56 8.94 -7.90 -2.57
CA ALA A 56 9.46 -6.55 -2.35
C ALA A 56 10.02 -5.91 -3.64
N ASP A 57 10.52 -6.73 -4.58
CA ASP A 57 11.03 -6.23 -5.86
C ASP A 57 9.91 -5.86 -6.84
N MET A 58 8.68 -6.31 -6.57
CA MET A 58 7.48 -5.97 -7.35
C MET A 58 6.59 -4.95 -6.64
N VAL A 59 7.05 -4.34 -5.56
CA VAL A 59 6.32 -3.27 -4.86
C VAL A 59 7.07 -1.96 -4.96
N THR A 60 6.33 -0.92 -5.32
CA THR A 60 6.83 0.46 -5.43
C THR A 60 5.89 1.45 -4.78
N LEU A 61 6.42 2.60 -4.40
CA LEU A 61 5.61 3.74 -3.98
C LEU A 61 5.17 4.55 -5.19
N ILE A 62 3.90 4.94 -5.23
CA ILE A 62 3.40 5.95 -6.17
C ILE A 62 2.73 7.08 -5.40
N ASN A 63 2.72 8.28 -6.01
CA ASN A 63 2.00 9.43 -5.49
C ASN A 63 0.71 9.60 -6.30
N LEU A 64 -0.45 9.53 -5.64
CA LEU A 64 -1.73 9.73 -6.33
C LEU A 64 -2.14 11.20 -6.32
N PRO A 65 -2.65 11.71 -7.46
CA PRO A 65 -3.38 12.96 -7.46
C PRO A 65 -4.68 12.82 -6.64
N LYS A 66 -5.17 13.96 -6.13
CA LYS A 66 -6.49 14.05 -5.50
C LYS A 66 -7.58 13.55 -6.45
N LEU A 67 -8.41 12.59 -6.04
CA LEU A 67 -9.55 12.17 -6.86
C LEU A 67 -10.75 13.12 -6.73
N SER A 68 -10.78 13.96 -5.70
CA SER A 68 -11.82 14.97 -5.50
C SER A 68 -11.27 16.20 -4.80
N SER A 69 -11.83 17.37 -5.11
CA SER A 69 -11.56 18.62 -4.39
C SER A 69 -11.99 18.58 -2.92
N PHE A 70 -12.92 17.68 -2.57
CA PHE A 70 -13.40 17.48 -1.20
C PHE A 70 -12.56 16.48 -0.39
N GLN A 71 -11.60 15.80 -1.02
CA GLN A 71 -10.66 14.92 -0.34
C GLN A 71 -9.43 15.71 0.05
N GLU A 72 -9.42 16.18 1.30
CA GLU A 72 -8.25 16.75 1.94
C GLU A 72 -7.64 15.72 2.89
N ALA A 73 -6.33 15.45 2.72
CA ALA A 73 -5.62 14.68 3.71
C ALA A 73 -5.59 15.50 4.99
N SER A 74 -6.19 14.99 6.07
CA SER A 74 -6.19 15.69 7.36
C SER A 74 -4.75 15.96 7.84
N VAL A 75 -4.56 16.96 8.69
CA VAL A 75 -3.25 17.27 9.30
C VAL A 75 -2.70 16.08 10.12
N PHE A 76 -3.58 15.16 10.54
CA PHE A 76 -3.25 13.93 11.24
C PHE A 76 -3.03 12.72 10.31
N SER A 77 -3.10 12.93 9.00
CA SER A 77 -3.07 11.86 7.99
C SER A 77 -1.68 11.44 7.56
N SER A 78 -0.63 12.20 7.92
CA SER A 78 0.75 11.84 7.62
C SER A 78 1.58 11.76 8.91
N PRO A 79 2.27 10.63 9.19
CA PRO A 79 3.23 10.55 10.30
C PRO A 79 4.41 11.52 10.14
N SER A 80 4.64 12.03 8.92
CA SER A 80 5.64 13.06 8.65
C SER A 80 5.04 14.46 8.87
N LEU A 81 5.05 14.90 10.13
CA LEU A 81 5.13 16.29 10.57
C LEU A 81 5.09 17.35 9.44
N GLY A 82 3.92 17.93 9.18
CA GLY A 82 3.77 19.31 8.68
C GLY A 82 4.49 19.72 7.39
N ARG A 83 5.02 18.80 6.57
CA ARG A 83 5.54 19.11 5.23
C ARG A 83 4.68 18.41 4.22
N GLY A 84 4.15 19.17 3.26
CA GLY A 84 3.28 18.73 2.16
C GLY A 84 3.93 17.74 1.19
N MET A 85 4.42 16.62 1.72
CA MET A 85 4.84 15.45 0.95
C MET A 85 3.56 14.74 0.53
N GLY A 86 3.37 14.54 -0.78
CA GLY A 86 2.22 13.80 -1.31
C GLY A 86 2.08 12.43 -0.64
N SER A 87 0.84 11.97 -0.49
CA SER A 87 0.57 10.67 0.13
C SER A 87 1.07 9.56 -0.79
N CYS A 88 2.27 9.06 -0.50
CA CYS A 88 2.83 7.88 -1.15
C CYS A 88 2.19 6.61 -0.58
N PHE A 89 1.92 5.63 -1.43
CA PHE A 89 1.43 4.32 -1.00
C PHE A 89 1.99 3.21 -1.90
N HIS A 90 2.04 2.01 -1.34
CA HIS A 90 2.64 0.84 -1.96
C HIS A 90 1.69 0.21 -2.97
N VAL A 91 2.18 0.04 -4.19
CA VAL A 91 1.45 -0.56 -5.31
C VAL A 91 2.18 -1.78 -5.82
N LEU A 92 1.41 -2.79 -6.17
CA LEU A 92 1.92 -4.01 -6.78
C LEU A 92 2.11 -3.85 -8.29
N LEU A 93 3.32 -4.13 -8.73
CA LEU A 93 3.72 -4.15 -10.12
C LEU A 93 3.56 -5.56 -10.70
N ARG A 94 3.29 -5.62 -12.01
CA ARG A 94 3.32 -6.87 -12.78
C ARG A 94 4.75 -7.38 -12.99
N TYR A 95 5.71 -6.47 -13.05
CA TYR A 95 7.11 -6.78 -13.33
C TYR A 95 8.04 -6.25 -12.22
N PRO A 96 9.20 -6.89 -11.99
CA PRO A 96 10.17 -6.42 -11.01
C PRO A 96 10.75 -5.04 -11.35
N LYS A 97 11.10 -4.26 -10.33
CA LYS A 97 11.67 -2.90 -10.48
C LYS A 97 12.93 -2.86 -11.33
N SER A 98 13.73 -3.92 -11.28
CA SER A 98 14.96 -4.09 -12.07
C SER A 98 14.68 -4.03 -13.58
N VAL A 99 13.58 -4.63 -14.03
CA VAL A 99 13.11 -4.59 -15.43
C VAL A 99 12.63 -3.19 -15.79
N CYS A 100 12.05 -2.47 -14.82
CA CYS A 100 11.58 -1.10 -15.02
C CYS A 100 12.69 -0.04 -15.04
N SER A 101 13.88 -0.37 -14.54
CA SER A 101 15.02 0.58 -14.41
C SER A 101 15.87 0.67 -15.69
N GLY A 102 15.68 -0.24 -16.64
CA GLY A 102 16.31 -0.21 -17.97
C GLY A 102 15.31 0.25 -19.05
N ASN A 103 15.40 1.50 -19.48
CA ASN A 103 14.84 2.05 -20.73
C ASN A 103 13.50 1.47 -21.25
N GLY A 104 12.42 1.46 -20.46
CA GLY A 104 11.12 1.06 -21.02
C GLY A 104 9.87 1.18 -20.16
N CYS A 105 10.00 1.23 -18.83
CA CYS A 105 8.83 1.31 -17.95
C CYS A 105 9.02 2.39 -16.88
N SER A 106 8.65 3.63 -17.22
CA SER A 106 8.52 4.69 -16.21
C SER A 106 7.37 4.32 -15.28
N ILE A 107 7.65 4.07 -13.99
CA ILE A 107 6.64 3.92 -12.93
C ILE A 107 5.99 5.29 -12.73
N SER A 108 5.09 5.63 -13.62
CA SER A 108 4.40 6.90 -13.68
C SER A 108 2.95 6.60 -14.08
N ILE A 109 1.98 7.07 -13.29
CA ILE A 109 0.53 6.82 -13.39
C ILE A 109 -0.11 7.42 -14.67
N GLY A 110 0.64 7.54 -15.76
CA GLY A 110 0.19 8.17 -17.00
C GLY A 110 0.93 7.81 -18.27
N LYS A 111 1.90 6.88 -18.23
CA LYS A 111 2.66 6.49 -19.44
C LYS A 111 2.62 5.00 -19.75
N ASN A 112 2.38 4.15 -18.76
CA ASN A 112 2.29 2.72 -18.95
C ASN A 112 1.27 2.14 -17.95
N THR A 113 0.18 1.57 -18.46
CA THR A 113 -1.00 1.19 -17.67
C THR A 113 -0.99 -0.27 -17.28
N ASP A 114 -0.24 -1.09 -18.00
CA ASP A 114 -0.21 -2.56 -17.86
C ASP A 114 0.82 -3.03 -16.82
N ILE A 115 1.52 -2.06 -16.21
CA ILE A 115 2.57 -2.28 -15.22
C ILE A 115 2.00 -2.55 -13.84
N PHE A 116 0.75 -2.18 -13.61
CA PHE A 116 0.05 -2.36 -12.35
C PHE A 116 -0.82 -3.62 -12.42
N MET A 117 -0.90 -4.34 -11.31
CA MET A 117 -1.78 -5.50 -11.20
C MET A 117 -3.18 -5.03 -10.83
N GLY A 118 -4.18 -5.46 -11.61
CA GLY A 118 -5.57 -5.06 -11.46
C GLY A 118 -6.43 -6.10 -10.73
N ALA A 119 -7.75 -5.87 -10.73
CA ALA A 119 -8.71 -6.80 -10.12
C ALA A 119 -8.67 -8.20 -10.78
N ASP A 120 -8.49 -8.26 -12.10
CA ASP A 120 -8.44 -9.51 -12.86
C ASP A 120 -7.19 -10.36 -12.56
N ASP A 121 -6.15 -9.73 -12.02
CA ASP A 121 -4.89 -10.40 -11.68
C ASP A 121 -4.87 -11.01 -10.28
N ILE A 122 -5.91 -10.79 -9.46
CA ILE A 122 -5.98 -11.29 -8.07
C ILE A 122 -5.68 -12.80 -7.99
N PRO A 123 -6.26 -13.68 -8.83
CA PRO A 123 -5.96 -15.12 -8.77
C PRO A 123 -4.46 -15.42 -8.96
N SER A 124 -3.82 -14.74 -9.92
CA SER A 124 -2.39 -14.91 -10.22
C SER A 124 -1.52 -14.40 -9.07
N VAL A 125 -1.89 -13.27 -8.44
CA VAL A 125 -1.18 -12.75 -7.26
C VAL A 125 -1.26 -13.73 -6.10
N LEU A 126 -2.45 -14.26 -5.80
CA LEU A 126 -2.63 -15.26 -4.74
C LEU A 126 -1.83 -16.53 -5.03
N GLY A 127 -1.84 -17.00 -6.28
CA GLY A 127 -1.02 -18.14 -6.71
C GLY A 127 0.48 -17.90 -6.50
N TYR A 128 0.98 -16.73 -6.88
CA TYR A 128 2.38 -16.35 -6.67
C TYR A 128 2.75 -16.29 -5.18
N LEU A 129 1.89 -15.72 -4.34
CA LEU A 129 2.12 -15.64 -2.89
C LEU A 129 2.28 -17.04 -2.29
N VAL A 130 1.36 -17.96 -2.60
CA VAL A 130 1.40 -19.34 -2.12
C VAL A 130 2.66 -20.06 -2.63
N ALA A 131 3.01 -19.89 -3.90
CA ALA A 131 4.19 -20.52 -4.50
C ALA A 131 5.52 -20.04 -3.89
N ASN A 132 5.58 -18.80 -3.40
CA ASN A 132 6.78 -18.20 -2.78
C ASN A 132 6.77 -18.29 -1.24
N GLY A 133 5.86 -19.09 -0.66
CA GLY A 133 5.85 -19.38 0.77
C GLY A 133 5.18 -18.34 1.66
N TYR A 134 4.46 -17.37 1.09
CA TYR A 134 3.62 -16.45 1.87
C TYR A 134 2.34 -17.17 2.33
N LYS A 135 1.91 -16.90 3.57
CA LYS A 135 0.68 -17.49 4.13
C LYS A 135 -0.47 -16.51 3.99
N VAL A 136 -1.41 -16.82 3.11
CA VAL A 136 -2.66 -16.06 3.00
C VAL A 136 -3.59 -16.48 4.15
N ASP A 137 -3.84 -15.56 5.09
CA ASP A 137 -4.70 -15.81 6.23
C ASP A 137 -6.17 -15.67 5.83
N THR A 138 -6.85 -16.81 5.67
CA THR A 138 -8.26 -16.83 5.29
C THR A 138 -9.22 -16.66 6.46
N SER A 139 -8.83 -16.99 7.69
CA SER A 139 -9.72 -16.89 8.86
C SER A 139 -9.89 -15.44 9.28
N ILE A 140 -8.78 -14.69 9.37
CA ILE A 140 -8.78 -13.24 9.59
C ILE A 140 -9.48 -12.56 8.44
N THR A 141 -9.12 -12.88 7.19
CA THR A 141 -9.76 -12.26 6.02
C THR A 141 -11.29 -12.47 6.02
N LYS A 142 -11.78 -13.68 6.27
CA LYS A 142 -13.23 -13.97 6.37
C LYS A 142 -13.88 -13.22 7.53
N MET A 143 -13.23 -13.17 8.69
CA MET A 143 -13.75 -12.42 9.84
C MET A 143 -13.90 -10.94 9.51
N LEU A 144 -12.88 -10.34 8.89
CA LEU A 144 -12.86 -8.92 8.54
C LEU A 144 -13.89 -8.60 7.44
N GLN A 145 -13.99 -9.43 6.41
CA GLN A 145 -14.96 -9.27 5.31
C GLN A 145 -16.42 -9.44 5.76
N ASN A 146 -16.69 -10.34 6.70
CA ASN A 146 -18.05 -10.57 7.21
C ASN A 146 -18.40 -9.67 8.40
N SER A 147 -17.44 -8.92 8.94
CA SER A 147 -17.68 -8.02 10.06
C SER A 147 -18.45 -6.78 9.60
N ARG A 148 -19.15 -6.14 10.55
CA ARG A 148 -19.74 -4.80 10.32
C ARG A 148 -18.68 -3.70 10.27
N VAL A 149 -17.42 -4.03 10.56
CA VAL A 149 -16.29 -3.10 10.46
C VAL A 149 -15.85 -3.08 9.01
N LEU A 150 -16.14 -1.97 8.31
CA LEU A 150 -15.69 -1.80 6.94
C LEU A 150 -14.17 -1.67 6.90
N ILE A 151 -13.49 -2.75 6.51
CA ILE A 151 -12.04 -2.77 6.32
C ILE A 151 -11.76 -2.48 4.85
N GLY A 152 -11.70 -1.18 4.60
CA GLY A 152 -11.89 -0.57 3.29
C GLY A 152 -12.49 0.82 3.49
N GLY A 153 -12.87 1.52 2.44
CA GLY A 153 -13.46 2.86 2.56
C GLY A 153 -12.60 3.98 2.02
N ALA A 154 -13.25 5.13 1.82
CA ALA A 154 -12.57 6.40 1.59
C ALA A 154 -11.69 6.71 2.81
N SER A 155 -10.38 6.57 2.66
CA SER A 155 -9.43 6.85 3.74
C SER A 155 -9.25 8.36 3.89
N GLU A 156 -9.38 8.88 5.11
CA GLU A 156 -9.06 10.29 5.45
C GLU A 156 -7.59 10.67 5.14
N ARG A 157 -6.76 9.66 4.92
CA ARG A 157 -5.34 9.80 4.57
C ARG A 157 -5.04 9.62 3.10
N ARG A 158 -6.01 9.20 2.28
CA ARG A 158 -5.75 8.81 0.90
C ARG A 158 -6.72 9.46 -0.06
N PHE A 159 -6.16 9.83 -1.20
CA PHE A 159 -6.90 10.47 -2.25
C PHE A 159 -7.65 9.49 -3.14
N SER A 160 -7.41 8.18 -3.03
CA SER A 160 -7.87 7.18 -3.99
C SER A 160 -9.30 6.68 -3.84
N GLY A 161 -10.15 7.28 -3.01
CA GLY A 161 -11.54 6.83 -2.87
C GLY A 161 -11.69 5.51 -2.09
N ASP A 162 -12.75 4.75 -2.37
CA ASP A 162 -13.15 3.55 -1.60
C ASP A 162 -12.29 2.33 -1.95
N ARG A 163 -11.31 2.01 -1.10
CA ARG A 163 -10.49 0.80 -1.23
C ARG A 163 -11.21 -0.41 -0.63
N LYS A 164 -10.98 -1.60 -1.17
CA LYS A 164 -11.55 -2.86 -0.65
C LYS A 164 -10.44 -3.81 -0.22
N MET A 165 -10.59 -4.45 0.94
CA MET A 165 -9.64 -5.48 1.37
C MET A 165 -9.76 -6.74 0.51
N ILE A 166 -8.63 -7.25 0.03
CA ILE A 166 -8.54 -8.55 -0.65
C ILE A 166 -8.25 -9.64 0.38
N CYS A 167 -7.07 -9.60 1.00
CA CYS A 167 -6.65 -10.60 1.98
C CYS A 167 -5.53 -10.11 2.90
N PHE A 168 -5.41 -10.77 4.04
CA PHE A 168 -4.29 -10.66 4.96
C PHE A 168 -3.21 -11.69 4.60
N VAL A 169 -1.93 -11.29 4.69
CA VAL A 169 -0.78 -12.13 4.37
C VAL A 169 0.24 -12.06 5.50
N GLY A 170 0.83 -13.20 5.87
CA GLY A 170 1.87 -13.32 6.90
C GLY A 170 2.83 -14.49 6.71
#